data_AF-A0AAN7U5I0-F1
#
_entry.id   AF-A0AAN7U5I0-F1
#
_cell.length_a   1.000
_cell.length_b   1.000
_cell.length_c   1.000
_cell.angle_alpha   90.00
_cell.angle_beta   90.00
_cell.angle_gamma   90.00
#
_symmetry.space_group_name_H-M   'P 1'
#
loop_
_entity.id
_entity.type
_entity.pdbx_description
1 polymer ?
#
loop_
_entity_poly.entity_id
_entity_poly.type
_entity_poly.pdbx_seq_one_letter_code
_entity_poly.pdbx_strand_id
1 'polypeptide(L)'
;MELDSNKDTDKRDNTINNEENLNINKKSNRHGNNRRHHNNTNNNYNNNYNNNNKKNNNNNNRFHRDGRHSRKDFKNYFNSLPTTSNEQPPPPPPPQPQPLSPQSQPQPQTIPNTTISVGGWGDRLPKEIPDTVTYLDFENLSIPIPPGYLPNTIKKIKFGRMYNVQLLPGSIPNSVTDLHWGKATIPIGVIPNSVTNLSFSDQFYHDIIPGSIPNSVVSITIENRKPTTQQEIFYYGNNVHSEISPNVTPVLEVGSIPSSVTTLDFGSYNFVCKAGLLPNSIKVLKFGKDYTQKFSIGSIPNSVTDLEFSNNKFTSEMIPPSVKNLSFHDVFYEYVNVRTIPNTVKSIVFGSNYNKPIIPGVIPESVETLIFGRNFNSPISQGALPSTLKTLIFGDSHNQEFKVNVLPTSLITLEFGKAQRYKIDEKSLPLLQNFKYGELYGVPPEPSSDYRNTPLFYHQHKHYNDRGYKD
;
A
#
# COMPACT_ATOMS: atom_id res chain seq x y z
N MET A 1 -25.34 -47.64 -46.55
CA MET A 1 -24.67 -46.33 -46.62
C MET A 1 -25.73 -45.27 -46.49
N GLU A 2 -25.35 -44.13 -45.93
CA GLU A 2 -26.17 -42.95 -45.65
C GLU A 2 -27.33 -43.11 -44.65
N LEU A 3 -27.54 -42.00 -43.95
CA LEU A 3 -28.47 -41.80 -42.85
C LEU A 3 -29.66 -41.02 -43.39
N ASP A 4 -30.87 -41.25 -42.85
CA ASP A 4 -31.64 -40.11 -42.39
C ASP A 4 -32.64 -40.45 -41.28
N SER A 5 -33.09 -39.40 -40.60
CA SER A 5 -33.85 -39.41 -39.34
C SER A 5 -35.27 -40.01 -39.38
N ASN A 6 -35.73 -40.61 -38.27
CA ASN A 6 -36.93 -40.12 -37.54
C ASN A 6 -37.18 -40.76 -36.15
N LYS A 7 -38.17 -40.19 -35.46
CA LYS A 7 -38.46 -40.26 -34.02
C LYS A 7 -39.17 -41.52 -33.49
N ASP A 8 -39.02 -41.71 -32.17
CA ASP A 8 -39.97 -42.19 -31.14
C ASP A 8 -40.98 -43.32 -31.44
N THR A 9 -41.01 -44.33 -30.57
CA THR A 9 -42.26 -44.98 -30.10
C THR A 9 -42.05 -45.79 -28.81
N ASP A 10 -43.05 -45.74 -27.92
CA ASP A 10 -43.06 -46.35 -26.59
C ASP A 10 -42.96 -47.87 -26.54
N LYS A 11 -42.38 -48.42 -25.45
CA LYS A 11 -42.78 -49.74 -24.93
C LYS A 11 -42.77 -49.85 -23.39
N ARG A 12 -44.00 -49.87 -22.86
CA ARG A 12 -44.58 -50.85 -21.91
C ARG A 12 -44.27 -50.77 -20.41
N ASP A 13 -45.37 -50.65 -19.67
CA ASP A 13 -45.57 -51.06 -18.28
C ASP A 13 -45.35 -52.58 -18.07
N ASN A 14 -44.93 -52.98 -16.86
CA ASN A 14 -45.90 -53.42 -15.85
C ASN A 14 -45.28 -53.70 -14.46
N THR A 15 -46.12 -53.51 -13.44
CA THR A 15 -45.83 -53.64 -12.00
C THR A 15 -45.88 -55.08 -11.46
N ILE A 16 -45.14 -55.32 -10.36
CA ILE A 16 -45.48 -56.33 -9.33
C ILE A 16 -45.58 -55.60 -7.98
N ASN A 17 -46.43 -56.10 -7.09
CA ASN A 17 -47.07 -55.35 -6.02
C ASN A 17 -46.81 -55.98 -4.62
N ASN A 18 -47.21 -55.26 -3.56
CA ASN A 18 -47.34 -55.70 -2.14
C ASN A 18 -46.00 -55.90 -1.37
N GLU A 19 -45.84 -55.67 -0.06
CA GLU A 19 -46.59 -55.05 1.07
C GLU A 19 -45.55 -54.74 2.20
N GLU A 20 -45.76 -54.10 3.37
CA GLU A 20 -46.94 -53.72 4.15
C GLU A 20 -46.64 -52.53 5.13
N ASN A 21 -47.68 -51.92 5.73
CA ASN A 21 -47.85 -51.31 7.07
C ASN A 21 -46.75 -50.47 7.80
N LEU A 22 -46.98 -49.16 8.09
CA LEU A 22 -47.58 -48.54 9.31
C LEU A 22 -46.67 -48.58 10.59
N ASN A 23 -46.54 -47.56 11.47
CA ASN A 23 -47.20 -46.25 11.65
C ASN A 23 -46.45 -45.36 12.70
N ILE A 24 -46.51 -44.00 12.57
CA ILE A 24 -46.84 -42.98 13.64
C ILE A 24 -46.03 -42.97 14.99
N ASN A 25 -45.57 -41.86 15.61
CA ASN A 25 -46.15 -40.52 15.80
C ASN A 25 -45.18 -39.36 16.21
N LYS A 26 -45.72 -38.14 16.08
CA LYS A 26 -45.29 -36.78 16.49
C LYS A 26 -44.75 -36.57 17.92
N LYS A 27 -43.87 -35.55 18.07
CA LYS A 27 -43.96 -34.33 18.97
C LYS A 27 -42.55 -33.78 19.26
N SER A 28 -42.25 -32.51 19.60
CA SER A 28 -42.84 -31.16 19.49
C SER A 28 -42.06 -30.26 20.47
N ASN A 29 -41.69 -29.03 20.09
CA ASN A 29 -41.37 -27.87 20.94
C ASN A 29 -40.24 -27.92 22.00
N ARG A 30 -39.35 -26.91 21.95
CA ARG A 30 -38.92 -25.93 23.01
C ARG A 30 -37.45 -25.51 22.75
N HIS A 31 -37.15 -24.24 22.52
CA HIS A 31 -36.94 -23.18 23.53
C HIS A 31 -35.91 -23.57 24.62
N GLY A 32 -34.75 -22.91 24.59
CA GLY A 32 -33.65 -23.12 25.55
C GLY A 32 -32.67 -21.95 25.59
N ASN A 33 -33.04 -20.88 26.31
CA ASN A 33 -32.09 -19.86 26.77
C ASN A 33 -31.21 -20.43 27.89
N ASN A 34 -29.90 -20.16 27.86
CA ASN A 34 -28.92 -20.09 28.97
C ASN A 34 -27.58 -19.69 28.32
N ARG A 35 -26.89 -18.56 28.60
CA ARG A 35 -26.64 -17.78 29.83
C ARG A 35 -25.93 -18.59 30.93
N ARG A 36 -24.85 -18.01 31.47
CA ARG A 36 -23.91 -18.51 32.50
C ARG A 36 -22.82 -19.47 31.97
N HIS A 37 -21.59 -19.47 32.50
CA HIS A 37 -20.93 -18.58 33.49
C HIS A 37 -19.43 -18.48 33.15
N HIS A 38 -18.78 -17.35 33.48
CA HIS A 38 -17.34 -17.34 33.71
C HIS A 38 -17.02 -18.30 34.86
N ASN A 39 -16.05 -19.20 34.66
CA ASN A 39 -15.30 -19.80 35.75
C ASN A 39 -13.81 -19.72 35.41
N ASN A 40 -13.06 -19.09 36.31
CA ASN A 40 -11.64 -18.85 36.19
C ASN A 40 -10.92 -19.89 37.07
N THR A 41 -10.25 -20.86 36.46
CA THR A 41 -9.39 -21.82 37.17
C THR A 41 -8.06 -21.94 36.47
N ASN A 42 -7.05 -21.29 37.06
CA ASN A 42 -5.65 -21.65 36.84
C ASN A 42 -5.46 -23.15 37.04
N ASN A 43 -4.72 -23.79 36.15
CA ASN A 43 -3.96 -24.98 36.52
C ASN A 43 -2.64 -25.04 35.74
N ASN A 44 -1.56 -25.24 36.49
CA ASN A 44 -0.23 -25.41 35.93
C ASN A 44 -0.17 -26.68 35.08
N TYR A 45 0.44 -26.59 33.90
CA TYR A 45 1.17 -27.73 33.34
C TYR A 45 2.53 -27.27 32.81
N ASN A 46 3.57 -27.65 33.55
CA ASN A 46 4.92 -27.78 32.99
C ASN A 46 4.85 -28.79 31.84
N ASN A 47 5.55 -28.50 30.75
CA ASN A 47 6.25 -29.56 30.02
C ASN A 47 7.52 -29.00 29.38
N ASN A 48 8.66 -29.51 29.86
CA ASN A 48 9.96 -29.28 29.26
C ASN A 48 9.99 -29.91 27.87
N TYR A 49 10.56 -29.21 26.89
CA TYR A 49 11.25 -29.88 25.79
C TYR A 49 12.63 -29.27 25.57
N ASN A 50 13.61 -30.17 25.42
CA ASN A 50 15.03 -29.85 25.53
C ASN A 50 15.55 -28.98 24.37
N ASN A 51 16.44 -28.05 24.72
CA ASN A 51 17.49 -27.59 23.82
C ASN A 51 18.28 -28.78 23.26
N ASN A 52 18.59 -28.78 21.97
CA ASN A 52 20.01 -28.84 21.58
C ASN A 52 20.31 -28.45 20.13
N ASN A 53 21.51 -27.87 19.97
CA ASN A 53 22.30 -27.68 18.76
C ASN A 53 22.05 -26.48 17.81
N LYS A 54 22.79 -25.40 18.16
CA LYS A 54 23.92 -24.84 17.40
C LYS A 54 23.65 -23.74 16.35
N LYS A 55 24.00 -22.52 16.80
CA LYS A 55 24.90 -21.56 16.15
C LYS A 55 24.64 -21.20 14.68
N ASN A 56 24.10 -20.00 14.47
CA ASN A 56 24.79 -19.01 13.64
C ASN A 56 24.51 -17.59 14.16
N ASN A 57 25.43 -16.66 13.88
CA ASN A 57 25.63 -15.45 14.70
C ASN A 57 24.58 -14.35 14.48
N ASN A 58 23.98 -13.89 15.59
CA ASN A 58 23.28 -12.61 15.66
C ASN A 58 24.30 -11.46 15.88
N ASN A 59 24.57 -10.66 14.85
CA ASN A 59 25.15 -9.32 15.03
C ASN A 59 24.05 -8.26 14.91
N ASN A 60 23.29 -8.09 15.98
CA ASN A 60 22.36 -6.96 16.15
C ASN A 60 23.15 -5.68 16.46
N ASN A 61 23.60 -4.95 15.44
CA ASN A 61 24.07 -3.59 15.66
C ASN A 61 22.90 -2.62 15.78
N ARG A 62 22.72 -2.11 17.00
CA ARG A 62 21.83 -0.98 17.31
C ARG A 62 22.29 0.23 16.51
N PHE A 63 21.38 0.82 15.72
CA PHE A 63 21.48 2.22 15.34
C PHE A 63 20.29 2.98 15.90
N HIS A 64 20.59 4.14 16.50
CA HIS A 64 19.59 4.98 17.14
C HIS A 64 18.55 5.47 16.13
N ARG A 65 17.32 5.63 16.61
CA ARG A 65 16.31 6.43 15.92
C ARG A 65 16.79 7.87 15.87
N ASP A 66 16.89 8.42 14.66
CA ASP A 66 16.37 9.74 14.38
C ASP A 66 15.63 9.69 13.04
N GLY A 67 14.60 10.51 12.90
CA GLY A 67 13.66 10.44 11.79
C GLY A 67 13.33 11.79 11.18
N ARG A 68 12.38 11.74 10.23
CA ARG A 68 11.93 12.83 9.33
C ARG A 68 12.80 12.94 8.07
N HIS A 69 12.14 13.22 6.93
CA HIS A 69 12.64 13.12 5.54
C HIS A 69 12.73 11.67 5.00
N SER A 70 12.55 11.48 3.67
CA SER A 70 12.52 10.17 2.99
C SER A 70 11.30 9.27 3.31
N ARG A 71 10.07 9.82 3.23
CA ARG A 71 8.82 8.99 3.18
C ARG A 71 7.92 9.26 1.97
N LYS A 72 7.95 10.46 1.38
CA LYS A 72 7.18 10.79 0.17
C LYS A 72 8.01 10.62 -1.11
N ASP A 73 9.32 10.81 -1.00
CA ASP A 73 10.17 11.15 -2.14
C ASP A 73 10.30 9.98 -3.12
N PHE A 74 10.66 8.78 -2.64
CA PHE A 74 10.81 7.58 -3.50
C PHE A 74 9.52 7.07 -4.13
N LYS A 75 8.35 7.18 -3.47
CA LYS A 75 7.06 6.76 -4.07
C LYS A 75 6.48 7.81 -5.03
N ASN A 76 6.87 9.07 -4.90
CA ASN A 76 6.42 10.15 -5.78
C ASN A 76 7.17 10.21 -7.13
N TYR A 77 8.29 9.49 -7.31
CA TYR A 77 9.10 9.54 -8.54
C TYR A 77 8.30 9.25 -9.83
N PHE A 78 7.25 8.41 -9.77
CA PHE A 78 6.34 8.18 -10.91
C PHE A 78 5.47 9.38 -11.27
N ASN A 79 5.07 10.20 -10.28
CA ASN A 79 4.27 11.40 -10.50
C ASN A 79 5.10 12.60 -11.01
N SER A 80 6.43 12.44 -11.13
CA SER A 80 7.37 13.48 -11.53
C SER A 80 8.18 13.16 -12.80
N LEU A 81 7.79 12.12 -13.55
CA LEU A 81 8.38 11.86 -14.87
C LEU A 81 7.83 12.88 -15.89
N PRO A 82 8.68 13.67 -16.59
CA PRO A 82 8.21 14.66 -17.55
C PRO A 82 7.64 13.98 -18.80
N THR A 83 6.42 14.39 -19.18
CA THR A 83 5.92 14.15 -20.54
C THR A 83 6.62 15.09 -21.52
N THR A 84 7.14 14.55 -22.62
CA THR A 84 7.89 15.34 -23.61
C THR A 84 6.99 16.35 -24.32
N SER A 85 7.20 17.64 -24.02
CA SER A 85 6.68 18.76 -24.80
C SER A 85 7.75 19.85 -24.89
N ASN A 86 7.91 20.43 -26.08
CA ASN A 86 8.91 21.46 -26.38
C ASN A 86 8.38 22.83 -25.92
N GLU A 87 9.07 23.51 -24.99
CA GLU A 87 8.85 24.95 -24.76
C GLU A 87 10.17 25.72 -24.56
N GLN A 88 10.08 27.03 -24.79
CA GLN A 88 11.18 27.99 -24.95
C GLN A 88 11.90 28.37 -23.64
N PRO A 89 13.11 28.99 -23.72
CA PRO A 89 13.78 29.52 -22.52
C PRO A 89 12.96 30.62 -21.82
N PRO A 90 13.11 30.76 -20.48
CA PRO A 90 12.30 31.68 -19.68
C PRO A 90 12.67 33.16 -19.90
N PRO A 91 11.71 34.09 -19.69
CA PRO A 91 11.98 35.52 -19.75
C PRO A 91 12.83 36.02 -18.56
N PRO A 92 13.51 37.18 -18.70
CA PRO A 92 14.35 37.74 -17.65
C PRO A 92 13.55 38.21 -16.41
N PRO A 93 14.17 38.27 -15.22
CA PRO A 93 13.49 38.62 -13.98
C PRO A 93 13.07 40.11 -13.95
N PRO A 94 11.97 40.46 -13.24
CA PRO A 94 11.50 41.83 -13.11
C PRO A 94 12.44 42.68 -12.22
N PRO A 95 12.45 44.02 -12.41
CA PRO A 95 13.31 44.91 -11.63
C PRO A 95 12.92 44.95 -10.15
N GLN A 96 13.92 45.07 -9.27
CA GLN A 96 13.72 45.18 -7.83
C GLN A 96 13.04 46.52 -7.45
N PRO A 97 12.03 46.52 -6.56
CA PRO A 97 11.40 47.75 -6.09
C PRO A 97 12.29 48.52 -5.11
N GLN A 98 12.32 49.85 -5.24
CA GLN A 98 12.94 50.77 -4.29
C GLN A 98 12.10 50.87 -2.99
N PRO A 99 12.73 51.20 -1.84
CA PRO A 99 12.03 51.21 -0.55
C PRO A 99 11.06 52.39 -0.40
N LEU A 100 9.82 52.09 0.00
CA LEU A 100 8.81 53.09 0.39
C LEU A 100 8.76 53.28 1.92
N SER A 101 8.40 54.50 2.32
CA SER A 101 8.35 54.99 3.70
C SER A 101 7.30 54.26 4.56
N PRO A 102 7.46 54.22 5.90
CA PRO A 102 6.60 53.41 6.76
C PRO A 102 5.19 53.99 6.90
N GLN A 103 4.18 53.23 6.46
CA GLN A 103 2.78 53.44 6.84
C GLN A 103 2.22 52.19 7.54
N SER A 104 1.65 52.45 8.73
CA SER A 104 0.67 51.67 9.49
C SER A 104 0.49 50.18 9.14
N GLN A 105 1.02 49.29 9.98
CA GLN A 105 0.70 47.86 9.93
C GLN A 105 -0.80 47.61 10.15
N PRO A 106 -1.49 46.85 9.28
CA PRO A 106 -2.78 46.26 9.61
C PRO A 106 -2.60 45.23 10.74
N GLN A 107 -3.50 45.26 11.73
CA GLN A 107 -3.63 44.18 12.72
C GLN A 107 -3.83 42.84 11.99
N PRO A 108 -3.25 41.72 12.48
CA PRO A 108 -3.42 40.42 11.82
C PRO A 108 -4.89 40.00 11.88
N GLN A 109 -5.55 39.97 10.73
CA GLN A 109 -6.89 39.39 10.60
C GLN A 109 -6.81 37.92 10.99
N THR A 110 -7.53 37.54 12.04
CA THR A 110 -7.67 36.15 12.46
C THR A 110 -8.36 35.37 11.34
N ILE A 111 -7.60 34.55 10.62
CA ILE A 111 -8.15 33.58 9.66
C ILE A 111 -9.14 32.70 10.45
N PRO A 112 -10.44 32.67 10.12
CA PRO A 112 -11.36 31.81 10.82
C PRO A 112 -10.94 30.36 10.58
N ASN A 113 -10.79 29.58 11.66
CA ASN A 113 -10.43 28.17 11.56
C ASN A 113 -11.52 27.42 10.79
N THR A 114 -11.28 27.17 9.50
CA THR A 114 -12.16 26.41 8.61
C THR A 114 -12.24 24.91 8.96
N THR A 115 -11.41 24.49 9.91
CA THR A 115 -11.37 23.14 10.48
C THR A 115 -11.79 23.18 11.94
N ILE A 116 -12.77 22.36 12.32
CA ILE A 116 -13.04 22.02 13.72
C ILE A 116 -12.65 20.57 13.96
N SER A 117 -11.69 20.35 14.84
CA SER A 117 -11.46 19.05 15.45
C SER A 117 -12.35 18.89 16.67
N VAL A 118 -13.15 17.84 16.66
CA VAL A 118 -14.19 17.52 17.65
C VAL A 118 -13.62 16.54 18.72
N GLY A 119 -12.29 16.56 18.89
CA GLY A 119 -11.60 15.81 19.94
C GLY A 119 -11.89 16.39 21.33
N GLY A 120 -12.69 15.67 22.13
CA GLY A 120 -13.04 16.05 23.51
C GLY A 120 -14.54 16.24 23.77
N TRP A 121 -15.39 16.04 22.76
CA TRP A 121 -16.83 16.30 22.87
C TRP A 121 -17.63 15.12 23.46
N GLY A 122 -17.03 13.93 23.49
CA GLY A 122 -17.63 12.71 24.05
C GLY A 122 -19.03 12.45 23.49
N ASP A 123 -20.01 12.34 24.39
CA ASP A 123 -21.39 12.01 24.08
C ASP A 123 -22.28 13.23 23.73
N ARG A 124 -21.72 14.34 23.23
CA ARG A 124 -22.50 15.56 22.89
C ARG A 124 -22.07 16.25 21.60
N LEU A 125 -23.04 16.68 20.81
CA LEU A 125 -22.85 17.54 19.63
C LEU A 125 -22.89 19.04 20.01
N PRO A 126 -22.30 19.92 19.18
CA PRO A 126 -22.51 21.37 19.28
C PRO A 126 -23.97 21.79 19.26
N LYS A 127 -24.27 22.95 19.85
CA LYS A 127 -25.53 23.65 19.58
C LYS A 127 -25.58 24.14 18.13
N GLU A 128 -24.47 24.71 17.66
CA GLU A 128 -24.32 25.29 16.33
C GLU A 128 -22.91 25.00 15.79
N ILE A 129 -22.78 24.86 14.46
CA ILE A 129 -21.52 24.77 13.74
C ILE A 129 -21.43 26.01 12.85
N PRO A 130 -20.39 26.86 12.96
CA PRO A 130 -20.29 28.07 12.15
C PRO A 130 -20.24 27.78 10.64
N ASP A 131 -20.90 28.60 9.84
CA ASP A 131 -20.92 28.47 8.37
C ASP A 131 -19.51 28.62 7.73
N THR A 132 -18.53 29.16 8.45
CA THR A 132 -17.12 29.21 8.00
C THR A 132 -16.42 27.84 8.01
N VAL A 133 -17.03 26.80 8.58
CA VAL A 133 -16.43 25.48 8.74
C VAL A 133 -16.60 24.65 7.48
N THR A 134 -15.47 24.19 6.92
CA THR A 134 -15.42 23.34 5.73
C THR A 134 -14.87 21.93 6.02
N TYR A 135 -14.20 21.72 7.17
CA TYR A 135 -13.69 20.41 7.60
C TYR A 135 -14.10 20.11 9.06
N LEU A 136 -14.72 18.95 9.27
CA LEU A 136 -15.00 18.38 10.59
C LEU A 136 -14.19 17.10 10.83
N ASP A 137 -13.55 17.01 12.00
CA ASP A 137 -12.80 15.83 12.43
C ASP A 137 -13.38 15.27 13.75
N PHE A 138 -14.21 14.24 13.64
CA PHE A 138 -14.92 13.54 14.71
C PHE A 138 -14.09 12.41 15.36
N GLU A 139 -12.85 12.69 15.74
CA GLU A 139 -11.86 11.70 16.23
C GLU A 139 -12.39 10.76 17.34
N ASN A 140 -13.18 11.28 18.28
CA ASN A 140 -13.68 10.56 19.46
C ASN A 140 -15.21 10.66 19.63
N LEU A 141 -15.98 10.88 18.56
CA LEU A 141 -17.44 10.95 18.65
C LEU A 141 -18.05 9.56 18.88
N SER A 142 -18.96 9.45 19.85
CA SER A 142 -19.60 8.19 20.30
C SER A 142 -21.12 8.15 20.07
N ILE A 143 -21.68 9.18 19.44
CA ILE A 143 -23.13 9.43 19.32
C ILE A 143 -23.57 9.65 17.87
N PRO A 144 -24.85 9.42 17.52
CA PRO A 144 -25.35 9.62 16.17
C PRO A 144 -25.42 11.10 15.81
N ILE A 145 -25.26 11.39 14.51
CA ILE A 145 -25.49 12.73 13.94
C ILE A 145 -26.91 12.75 13.36
N PRO A 146 -27.83 13.59 13.86
CA PRO A 146 -29.18 13.68 13.31
C PRO A 146 -29.18 14.15 11.85
N PRO A 147 -30.10 13.67 10.99
CA PRO A 147 -30.26 14.19 9.63
C PRO A 147 -30.48 15.71 9.62
N GLY A 148 -29.81 16.41 8.71
CA GLY A 148 -29.90 17.88 8.58
C GLY A 148 -29.18 18.69 9.67
N TYR A 149 -28.51 18.05 10.64
CA TYR A 149 -27.75 18.74 11.69
C TYR A 149 -26.48 19.44 11.16
N LEU A 150 -25.83 18.88 10.14
CA LEU A 150 -24.57 19.41 9.59
C LEU A 150 -24.82 20.42 8.46
N PRO A 151 -24.22 21.62 8.49
CA PRO A 151 -24.41 22.63 7.44
C PRO A 151 -23.78 22.24 6.10
N ASN A 152 -24.39 22.72 5.00
CA ASN A 152 -23.95 22.50 3.61
C ASN A 152 -22.65 23.26 3.22
N THR A 153 -21.95 23.83 4.20
CA THR A 153 -20.63 24.46 4.05
C THR A 153 -19.50 23.43 4.14
N ILE A 154 -19.75 22.30 4.81
CA ILE A 154 -18.78 21.24 5.06
C ILE A 154 -18.43 20.51 3.76
N LYS A 155 -17.14 20.48 3.41
CA LYS A 155 -16.58 19.77 2.25
C LYS A 155 -15.91 18.46 2.64
N LYS A 156 -15.36 18.39 3.84
CA LYS A 156 -14.65 17.22 4.35
C LYS A 156 -15.20 16.79 5.72
N ILE A 157 -15.38 15.49 5.89
CA ILE A 157 -15.68 14.88 7.20
C ILE A 157 -14.71 13.73 7.45
N LYS A 158 -14.19 13.65 8.68
CA LYS A 158 -13.48 12.49 9.19
C LYS A 158 -14.21 11.94 10.41
N PHE A 159 -14.77 10.74 10.29
CA PHE A 159 -15.24 9.96 11.43
C PHE A 159 -14.06 9.25 12.07
N GLY A 160 -13.86 9.43 13.37
CA GLY A 160 -12.72 8.87 14.08
C GLY A 160 -12.59 7.36 13.97
N ARG A 161 -11.39 6.85 14.21
CA ARG A 161 -11.03 5.41 14.10
C ARG A 161 -12.04 4.48 14.77
N MET A 162 -12.51 4.86 15.96
CA MET A 162 -13.41 4.05 16.78
C MET A 162 -14.90 4.41 16.59
N TYR A 163 -15.23 5.34 15.68
CA TYR A 163 -16.61 5.75 15.41
C TYR A 163 -17.41 4.55 14.89
N ASN A 164 -18.30 4.04 15.74
CA ASN A 164 -19.05 2.80 15.52
C ASN A 164 -20.56 3.01 15.72
N VAL A 165 -21.07 4.17 15.30
CA VAL A 165 -22.49 4.51 15.41
C VAL A 165 -23.13 4.50 14.03
N GLN A 166 -24.30 3.86 13.94
CA GLN A 166 -25.09 3.87 12.71
C GLN A 166 -25.61 5.28 12.41
N LEU A 167 -25.29 5.77 11.21
CA LEU A 167 -25.80 7.03 10.67
C LEU A 167 -27.07 6.78 9.84
N LEU A 168 -27.88 7.83 9.65
CA LEU A 168 -29.10 7.80 8.85
C LEU A 168 -28.90 8.56 7.53
N PRO A 169 -29.70 8.29 6.49
CA PRO A 169 -29.71 9.11 5.28
C PRO A 169 -29.96 10.58 5.63
N GLY A 170 -29.13 11.48 5.08
CA GLY A 170 -29.14 12.91 5.41
C GLY A 170 -28.35 13.32 6.65
N SER A 171 -27.72 12.40 7.39
CA SER A 171 -26.75 12.74 8.46
C SER A 171 -25.46 13.39 7.92
N ILE A 172 -25.13 13.18 6.64
CA ILE A 172 -23.97 13.76 5.94
C ILE A 172 -24.51 14.69 4.84
N PRO A 173 -24.10 15.97 4.76
CA PRO A 173 -24.65 16.91 3.79
C PRO A 173 -24.09 16.68 2.38
N ASN A 174 -24.90 16.99 1.36
CA ASN A 174 -24.57 16.87 -0.07
C ASN A 174 -23.47 17.84 -0.54
N SER A 175 -22.85 18.58 0.39
CA SER A 175 -21.68 19.42 0.15
C SER A 175 -20.36 18.68 0.32
N VAL A 176 -20.36 17.50 0.96
CA VAL A 176 -19.17 16.73 1.29
C VAL A 176 -18.63 16.00 0.06
N THR A 177 -17.37 16.27 -0.28
CA THR A 177 -16.62 15.61 -1.37
C THR A 177 -15.63 14.57 -0.85
N ASP A 178 -15.15 14.78 0.37
CA ASP A 178 -14.07 13.99 0.99
C ASP A 178 -14.53 13.40 2.32
N LEU A 179 -14.69 12.08 2.35
CA LEU A 179 -15.22 11.37 3.52
C LEU A 179 -14.21 10.34 4.02
N HIS A 180 -13.84 10.44 5.30
CA HIS A 180 -13.18 9.37 6.02
C HIS A 180 -14.17 8.72 6.98
N TRP A 181 -14.32 7.41 6.87
CA TRP A 181 -15.31 6.59 7.56
C TRP A 181 -14.66 5.79 8.70
N GLY A 182 -15.35 5.69 9.83
CA GLY A 182 -14.87 4.99 11.02
C GLY A 182 -15.02 3.47 10.93
N LYS A 183 -15.21 2.85 12.11
CA LYS A 183 -15.45 1.41 12.27
C LYS A 183 -16.87 0.98 11.89
N ALA A 184 -17.86 1.87 11.89
CA ALA A 184 -19.27 1.54 11.66
C ALA A 184 -19.56 0.86 10.30
N THR A 185 -20.62 0.05 10.22
CA THR A 185 -21.20 -0.43 8.94
C THR A 185 -21.67 0.75 8.07
N ILE A 186 -21.82 0.54 6.76
CA ILE A 186 -22.28 1.56 5.80
C ILE A 186 -23.73 1.26 5.38
N PRO A 187 -24.75 1.98 5.87
CA PRO A 187 -26.11 1.82 5.38
C PRO A 187 -26.28 2.49 4.01
N ILE A 188 -27.14 1.90 3.17
CA ILE A 188 -27.46 2.43 1.83
C ILE A 188 -28.04 3.85 1.95
N GLY A 189 -27.59 4.76 1.08
CA GLY A 189 -28.08 6.14 1.01
C GLY A 189 -27.53 7.09 2.09
N VAL A 190 -26.59 6.66 2.94
CA VAL A 190 -25.95 7.51 3.96
C VAL A 190 -24.79 8.32 3.40
N ILE A 191 -23.98 7.73 2.52
CA ILE A 191 -22.90 8.44 1.81
C ILE A 191 -23.54 9.21 0.65
N PRO A 192 -23.46 10.55 0.59
CA PRO A 192 -24.12 11.32 -0.45
C PRO A 192 -23.39 11.23 -1.79
N ASN A 193 -24.14 11.40 -2.89
CA ASN A 193 -23.64 11.40 -4.29
C ASN A 193 -22.67 12.55 -4.62
N SER A 194 -22.32 13.39 -3.65
CA SER A 194 -21.26 14.41 -3.76
C SER A 194 -19.88 13.87 -3.41
N VAL A 195 -19.78 12.73 -2.70
CA VAL A 195 -18.50 12.16 -2.25
C VAL A 195 -17.77 11.56 -3.44
N THR A 196 -16.55 12.04 -3.69
CA THR A 196 -15.64 11.56 -4.74
C THR A 196 -14.46 10.78 -4.15
N ASN A 197 -14.01 11.16 -2.96
CA ASN A 197 -12.94 10.51 -2.22
C ASN A 197 -13.50 9.88 -0.95
N LEU A 198 -13.47 8.55 -0.88
CA LEU A 198 -13.86 7.79 0.30
C LEU A 198 -12.64 7.10 0.91
N SER A 199 -12.50 7.19 2.22
CA SER A 199 -11.47 6.44 2.95
C SER A 199 -12.04 5.80 4.19
N PHE A 200 -11.38 4.76 4.69
CA PHE A 200 -11.82 3.97 5.82
C PHE A 200 -10.72 3.86 6.87
N SER A 201 -11.12 3.87 8.14
CA SER A 201 -10.30 3.54 9.29
C SER A 201 -9.65 2.15 9.15
N ASP A 202 -8.45 1.99 9.73
CA ASP A 202 -7.79 0.69 9.92
C ASP A 202 -8.59 -0.31 10.80
N GLN A 203 -9.74 0.09 11.35
CA GLN A 203 -10.68 -0.77 12.11
C GLN A 203 -11.95 -1.14 11.33
N PHE A 204 -12.08 -0.77 10.06
CA PHE A 204 -13.20 -1.16 9.22
C PHE A 204 -13.06 -2.62 8.75
N TYR A 205 -13.83 -3.52 9.36
CA TYR A 205 -13.85 -4.96 9.05
C TYR A 205 -15.27 -5.48 8.72
N HIS A 206 -16.15 -4.59 8.29
CA HIS A 206 -17.50 -4.95 7.87
C HIS A 206 -17.57 -5.15 6.35
N ASP A 207 -18.55 -5.96 5.94
CA ASP A 207 -18.87 -6.15 4.53
C ASP A 207 -19.30 -4.82 3.90
N ILE A 208 -18.74 -4.49 2.74
CA ILE A 208 -19.23 -3.41 1.89
C ILE A 208 -20.34 -4.01 1.03
N ILE A 209 -21.59 -3.60 1.23
CA ILE A 209 -22.74 -4.14 0.48
C ILE A 209 -22.96 -3.36 -0.82
N PRO A 210 -23.45 -3.99 -1.91
CA PRO A 210 -23.77 -3.31 -3.15
C PRO A 210 -24.70 -2.10 -2.93
N GLY A 211 -24.36 -0.96 -3.54
CA GLY A 211 -25.11 0.29 -3.41
C GLY A 211 -24.91 1.07 -2.10
N SER A 212 -24.08 0.60 -1.16
CA SER A 212 -23.72 1.39 0.04
C SER A 212 -22.75 2.54 -0.26
N ILE A 213 -21.93 2.38 -1.30
CA ILE A 213 -21.02 3.41 -1.82
C ILE A 213 -21.62 3.95 -3.15
N PRO A 214 -21.76 5.27 -3.32
CA PRO A 214 -22.35 5.84 -4.54
C PRO A 214 -21.38 5.86 -5.73
N ASN A 215 -21.95 5.83 -6.94
CA ASN A 215 -21.22 5.93 -8.23
C ASN A 215 -20.52 7.30 -8.46
N SER A 216 -20.53 8.21 -7.49
CA SER A 216 -19.71 9.42 -7.49
C SER A 216 -18.29 9.17 -6.99
N VAL A 217 -18.06 8.08 -6.25
CA VAL A 217 -16.76 7.77 -5.66
C VAL A 217 -15.78 7.29 -6.73
N VAL A 218 -14.66 7.99 -6.86
CA VAL A 218 -13.58 7.72 -7.82
C VAL A 218 -12.37 7.08 -7.14
N SER A 219 -12.14 7.39 -5.86
CA SER A 219 -11.03 6.84 -5.07
C SER A 219 -11.51 6.24 -3.76
N ILE A 220 -11.08 5.01 -3.46
CA ILE A 220 -11.28 4.32 -2.19
C ILE A 220 -9.91 4.03 -1.56
N THR A 221 -9.73 4.32 -0.27
CA THR A 221 -8.47 4.05 0.46
C THR A 221 -8.73 3.61 1.90
N ILE A 222 -8.26 2.43 2.27
CA ILE A 222 -8.35 1.90 3.64
C ILE A 222 -7.00 2.14 4.34
N GLU A 223 -7.03 2.71 5.56
CA GLU A 223 -5.81 3.18 6.21
C GLU A 223 -4.83 2.06 6.60
N ASN A 224 -3.65 2.10 5.99
CA ASN A 224 -2.51 1.23 6.34
C ASN A 224 -1.77 1.76 7.59
N ARG A 225 -2.30 1.54 8.80
CA ARG A 225 -1.64 2.02 10.03
C ARG A 225 -0.36 1.22 10.36
N LYS A 226 0.72 1.93 10.67
CA LYS A 226 1.86 1.41 11.44
C LYS A 226 1.62 1.85 12.90
N PRO A 227 1.64 0.96 13.92
CA PRO A 227 1.35 1.35 15.30
C PRO A 227 2.34 2.45 15.74
N THR A 228 1.82 3.49 16.39
CA THR A 228 2.51 4.77 16.57
C THR A 228 3.07 4.97 17.98
N THR A 229 2.47 4.37 19.00
CA THR A 229 2.96 4.45 20.39
C THR A 229 3.58 3.14 20.86
N GLN A 230 4.46 3.20 21.87
CA GLN A 230 4.97 1.96 22.49
C GLN A 230 3.88 1.17 23.22
N GLN A 231 2.83 1.82 23.70
CA GLN A 231 1.66 1.13 24.26
C GLN A 231 0.87 0.40 23.15
N GLU A 232 0.67 1.00 21.98
CA GLU A 232 0.10 0.32 20.82
C GLU A 232 1.00 -0.84 20.38
N ILE A 233 2.32 -0.68 20.37
CA ILE A 233 3.26 -1.76 20.05
C ILE A 233 3.23 -2.87 21.12
N PHE A 234 3.03 -2.56 22.40
CA PHE A 234 2.92 -3.56 23.47
C PHE A 234 1.57 -4.29 23.41
N TYR A 235 0.49 -3.58 23.11
CA TYR A 235 -0.87 -4.11 22.98
C TYR A 235 -0.98 -4.98 21.71
N TYR A 236 -0.67 -4.43 20.53
CA TYR A 236 -0.70 -5.18 19.27
C TYR A 236 0.48 -6.17 19.10
N GLY A 237 1.59 -6.00 19.81
CA GLY A 237 2.74 -6.92 19.79
C GLY A 237 2.62 -8.10 20.76
N ASN A 238 1.79 -7.99 21.81
CA ASN A 238 1.42 -9.10 22.68
C ASN A 238 -0.04 -9.50 22.44
N ASN A 239 -0.30 -10.20 21.34
CA ASN A 239 -1.54 -10.95 21.10
C ASN A 239 -2.87 -10.16 21.12
N VAL A 240 -2.90 -8.86 20.76
CA VAL A 240 -4.18 -8.22 20.39
C VAL A 240 -4.56 -8.55 18.94
N HIS A 241 -4.85 -9.84 18.77
CA HIS A 241 -5.77 -10.40 17.78
C HIS A 241 -7.20 -10.48 18.38
N SER A 242 -7.50 -9.75 19.45
CA SER A 242 -8.52 -10.13 20.45
C SER A 242 -9.71 -9.19 20.63
N GLU A 243 -9.75 -7.98 20.03
CA GLU A 243 -10.92 -7.08 20.13
C GLU A 243 -11.73 -6.91 18.82
N ILE A 244 -11.16 -7.33 17.68
CA ILE A 244 -11.90 -7.79 16.49
C ILE A 244 -11.06 -8.94 15.92
N SER A 245 -11.63 -10.13 15.77
CA SER A 245 -10.85 -11.32 15.40
C SER A 245 -10.27 -11.21 13.97
N PRO A 246 -8.98 -11.51 13.76
CA PRO A 246 -8.38 -11.72 12.43
C PRO A 246 -9.04 -12.83 11.60
N ASN A 247 -9.94 -13.58 12.23
CA ASN A 247 -10.63 -14.74 11.65
C ASN A 247 -11.90 -14.35 10.89
N VAL A 248 -12.39 -13.10 10.99
CA VAL A 248 -13.47 -12.60 10.12
C VAL A 248 -12.85 -12.01 8.86
N THR A 249 -12.85 -12.81 7.80
CA THR A 249 -12.56 -12.31 6.45
C THR A 249 -13.80 -11.55 5.96
N PRO A 250 -13.72 -10.23 5.72
CA PRO A 250 -14.88 -9.48 5.27
C PRO A 250 -15.29 -9.93 3.87
N VAL A 251 -16.60 -9.97 3.63
CA VAL A 251 -17.18 -10.34 2.35
C VAL A 251 -17.31 -9.10 1.47
N LEU A 252 -17.02 -9.29 0.19
CA LEU A 252 -17.22 -8.29 -0.84
C LEU A 252 -18.02 -8.97 -1.96
N GLU A 253 -19.08 -8.32 -2.42
CA GLU A 253 -19.95 -8.82 -3.48
C GLU A 253 -19.71 -8.05 -4.77
N VAL A 254 -20.20 -8.60 -5.89
CA VAL A 254 -20.15 -7.91 -7.18
C VAL A 254 -21.03 -6.66 -7.10
N GLY A 255 -20.46 -5.49 -7.38
CA GLY A 255 -21.14 -4.19 -7.25
C GLY A 255 -20.99 -3.51 -5.88
N SER A 256 -20.30 -4.13 -4.92
CA SER A 256 -19.88 -3.46 -3.67
C SER A 256 -18.91 -2.30 -3.90
N ILE A 257 -18.02 -2.45 -4.90
CA ILE A 257 -17.13 -1.38 -5.37
C ILE A 257 -17.77 -0.76 -6.63
N PRO A 258 -18.10 0.54 -6.63
CA PRO A 258 -18.73 1.21 -7.77
C PRO A 258 -17.88 1.20 -9.05
N SER A 259 -18.54 1.15 -10.20
CA SER A 259 -17.90 1.19 -11.52
C SER A 259 -17.23 2.53 -11.88
N SER A 260 -17.38 3.55 -11.02
CA SER A 260 -16.68 4.83 -11.09
C SER A 260 -15.27 4.80 -10.47
N VAL A 261 -14.96 3.79 -9.65
CA VAL A 261 -13.69 3.74 -8.89
C VAL A 261 -12.52 3.46 -9.83
N THR A 262 -11.58 4.41 -9.92
CA THR A 262 -10.33 4.25 -10.70
C THR A 262 -9.13 3.94 -9.81
N THR A 263 -9.19 4.30 -8.52
CA THR A 263 -8.11 4.09 -7.54
C THR A 263 -8.66 3.35 -6.33
N LEU A 264 -8.05 2.21 -6.00
CA LEU A 264 -8.48 1.34 -4.92
C LEU A 264 -7.27 0.85 -4.12
N ASP A 265 -7.12 1.35 -2.89
CA ASP A 265 -6.17 0.84 -1.90
C ASP A 265 -6.93 0.15 -0.76
N PHE A 266 -6.84 -1.18 -0.73
CA PHE A 266 -7.53 -2.01 0.25
C PHE A 266 -6.85 -2.04 1.63
N GLY A 267 -5.63 -1.51 1.75
CA GLY A 267 -4.89 -1.54 3.00
C GLY A 267 -4.91 -2.89 3.71
N SER A 268 -5.39 -2.91 4.96
CA SER A 268 -5.50 -4.12 5.80
C SER A 268 -6.81 -4.91 5.60
N TYR A 269 -7.67 -4.55 4.63
CA TYR A 269 -8.94 -5.22 4.36
C TYR A 269 -8.72 -6.54 3.59
N ASN A 270 -8.75 -7.65 4.31
CA ASN A 270 -8.22 -8.95 3.87
C ASN A 270 -9.26 -9.86 3.16
N PHE A 271 -10.12 -9.30 2.31
CA PHE A 271 -11.18 -10.00 1.57
C PHE A 271 -10.66 -10.96 0.49
N VAL A 272 -11.42 -12.01 0.15
CA VAL A 272 -11.04 -12.96 -0.93
C VAL A 272 -11.33 -12.35 -2.30
N CYS A 273 -10.28 -11.82 -2.96
CA CYS A 273 -10.40 -11.27 -4.31
C CYS A 273 -10.60 -12.38 -5.37
N LYS A 274 -11.85 -12.61 -5.78
CA LYS A 274 -12.23 -13.57 -6.84
C LYS A 274 -12.28 -12.89 -8.21
N ALA A 275 -12.26 -13.67 -9.29
CA ALA A 275 -12.40 -13.16 -10.64
C ALA A 275 -13.75 -12.44 -10.85
N GLY A 276 -13.74 -11.29 -11.51
CA GLY A 276 -14.93 -10.47 -11.78
C GLY A 276 -15.50 -9.70 -10.57
N LEU A 277 -14.89 -9.81 -9.39
CA LEU A 277 -15.35 -9.11 -8.18
C LEU A 277 -15.06 -7.60 -8.20
N LEU A 278 -13.90 -7.21 -8.74
CA LEU A 278 -13.48 -5.82 -8.86
C LEU A 278 -13.85 -5.27 -10.25
N PRO A 279 -14.35 -4.02 -10.35
CA PRO A 279 -14.76 -3.44 -11.63
C PRO A 279 -13.59 -3.11 -12.56
N ASN A 280 -13.82 -3.25 -13.88
CA ASN A 280 -12.87 -2.91 -14.96
C ASN A 280 -12.64 -1.39 -15.15
N SER A 281 -13.00 -0.57 -14.17
CA SER A 281 -12.69 0.86 -14.08
C SER A 281 -11.34 1.11 -13.41
N ILE A 282 -10.91 0.21 -12.51
CA ILE A 282 -9.74 0.41 -11.65
C ILE A 282 -8.45 0.43 -12.49
N LYS A 283 -7.67 1.49 -12.32
CA LYS A 283 -6.34 1.70 -12.93
C LYS A 283 -5.23 1.45 -11.91
N VAL A 284 -5.42 1.95 -10.69
CA VAL A 284 -4.49 1.79 -9.57
C VAL A 284 -5.10 0.86 -8.53
N LEU A 285 -4.48 -0.31 -8.32
CA LEU A 285 -4.91 -1.29 -7.32
C LEU A 285 -3.79 -1.55 -6.32
N LYS A 286 -4.08 -1.40 -5.03
CA LYS A 286 -3.10 -1.63 -3.95
C LYS A 286 -3.66 -2.57 -2.90
N PHE A 287 -2.87 -3.58 -2.56
CA PHE A 287 -3.07 -4.49 -1.45
C PHE A 287 -2.06 -4.13 -0.36
N GLY A 288 -2.55 -3.78 0.83
CA GLY A 288 -1.70 -3.35 1.93
C GLY A 288 -0.91 -4.48 2.58
N LYS A 289 -0.06 -4.12 3.54
CA LYS A 289 0.84 -5.05 4.25
C LYS A 289 0.16 -6.32 4.78
N ASP A 290 -1.06 -6.21 5.29
CA ASP A 290 -1.76 -7.30 5.99
C ASP A 290 -2.68 -8.14 5.07
N TYR A 291 -2.72 -7.83 3.77
CA TYR A 291 -3.45 -8.63 2.80
C TYR A 291 -2.72 -9.96 2.55
N THR A 292 -3.31 -11.05 3.03
CA THR A 292 -2.75 -12.41 3.04
C THR A 292 -3.48 -13.38 2.12
N GLN A 293 -4.61 -12.98 1.54
CA GLN A 293 -5.34 -13.82 0.59
C GLN A 293 -4.53 -14.10 -0.68
N LYS A 294 -4.78 -15.26 -1.29
CA LYS A 294 -4.17 -15.65 -2.58
C LYS A 294 -4.90 -14.96 -3.73
N PHE A 295 -4.14 -14.56 -4.75
CA PHE A 295 -4.71 -14.17 -6.03
C PHE A 295 -5.09 -15.41 -6.87
N SER A 296 -6.02 -15.22 -7.80
CA SER A 296 -6.35 -16.20 -8.84
C SER A 296 -6.33 -15.51 -10.20
N ILE A 297 -6.26 -16.29 -11.28
CA ILE A 297 -6.32 -15.74 -12.64
C ILE A 297 -7.64 -14.97 -12.80
N GLY A 298 -7.55 -13.73 -13.27
CA GLY A 298 -8.69 -12.81 -13.40
C GLY A 298 -9.16 -12.12 -12.12
N SER A 299 -8.55 -12.34 -10.95
CA SER A 299 -8.89 -11.60 -9.72
C SER A 299 -8.53 -10.12 -9.78
N ILE A 300 -7.47 -9.79 -10.53
CA ILE A 300 -7.05 -8.40 -10.81
C ILE A 300 -7.65 -8.00 -12.17
N PRO A 301 -8.42 -6.90 -12.27
CA PRO A 301 -9.03 -6.48 -13.53
C PRO A 301 -8.00 -6.14 -14.63
N ASN A 302 -8.35 -6.45 -15.89
CA ASN A 302 -7.54 -6.11 -17.08
C ASN A 302 -7.43 -4.59 -17.35
N SER A 303 -8.05 -3.76 -16.52
CA SER A 303 -7.92 -2.30 -16.54
C SER A 303 -6.76 -1.77 -15.71
N VAL A 304 -6.22 -2.59 -14.79
CA VAL A 304 -5.18 -2.17 -13.83
C VAL A 304 -3.85 -1.98 -14.56
N THR A 305 -3.29 -0.77 -14.46
CA THR A 305 -1.97 -0.39 -14.98
C THR A 305 -0.92 -0.36 -13.88
N ASP A 306 -1.33 -0.08 -12.65
CA ASP A 306 -0.49 0.17 -11.49
C ASP A 306 -0.91 -0.74 -10.33
N LEU A 307 -0.02 -1.64 -9.93
CA LEU A 307 -0.30 -2.69 -8.96
C LEU A 307 0.70 -2.65 -7.80
N GLU A 308 0.21 -2.52 -6.56
CA GLU A 308 1.04 -2.66 -5.34
C GLU A 308 0.56 -3.86 -4.50
N PHE A 309 1.47 -4.72 -4.02
CA PHE A 309 1.15 -5.79 -3.06
C PHE A 309 2.32 -6.23 -2.17
N SER A 310 2.02 -6.99 -1.10
CA SER A 310 2.99 -7.60 -0.17
C SER A 310 3.15 -9.12 -0.30
N ASN A 311 2.39 -9.78 -1.19
CA ASN A 311 2.35 -11.24 -1.32
C ASN A 311 3.45 -11.79 -2.26
N ASN A 312 4.11 -12.89 -1.89
CA ASN A 312 5.10 -13.59 -2.75
C ASN A 312 4.53 -14.80 -3.52
N LYS A 313 3.28 -15.19 -3.27
CA LYS A 313 2.62 -16.37 -3.85
C LYS A 313 1.77 -15.99 -5.07
N PHE A 314 2.43 -15.52 -6.12
CA PHE A 314 1.82 -15.19 -7.41
C PHE A 314 2.53 -15.87 -8.58
N THR A 315 1.80 -16.11 -9.67
CA THR A 315 2.35 -16.48 -10.98
C THR A 315 2.14 -15.31 -11.95
N SER A 316 2.85 -15.33 -13.09
CA SER A 316 2.74 -14.28 -14.11
C SER A 316 1.33 -14.19 -14.72
N GLU A 317 0.60 -15.30 -14.78
CA GLU A 317 -0.80 -15.36 -15.23
C GLU A 317 -1.82 -14.70 -14.26
N MET A 318 -1.45 -14.50 -12.99
CA MET A 318 -2.30 -13.81 -12.00
C MET A 318 -2.24 -12.28 -12.13
N ILE A 319 -1.21 -11.76 -12.81
CA ILE A 319 -1.01 -10.32 -13.04
C ILE A 319 -1.41 -10.02 -14.49
N PRO A 320 -2.44 -9.19 -14.74
CA PRO A 320 -2.94 -8.98 -16.10
C PRO A 320 -1.95 -8.21 -16.98
N PRO A 321 -1.98 -8.41 -18.31
CA PRO A 321 -1.00 -7.84 -19.24
C PRO A 321 -1.06 -6.30 -19.36
N SER A 322 -2.12 -5.70 -18.81
CA SER A 322 -2.31 -4.27 -18.64
C SER A 322 -1.31 -3.64 -17.66
N VAL A 323 -0.85 -4.41 -16.65
CA VAL A 323 0.04 -3.89 -15.60
C VAL A 323 1.39 -3.50 -16.19
N LYS A 324 1.75 -2.22 -16.02
CA LYS A 324 3.02 -1.62 -16.44
C LYS A 324 3.90 -1.27 -15.25
N ASN A 325 3.30 -0.85 -14.13
CA ASN A 325 4.01 -0.49 -12.92
C ASN A 325 3.69 -1.51 -11.81
N LEU A 326 4.71 -2.24 -11.36
CA LEU A 326 4.60 -3.20 -10.28
C LEU A 326 5.39 -2.72 -9.06
N SER A 327 4.72 -2.61 -7.92
CA SER A 327 5.32 -2.17 -6.65
C SER A 327 5.17 -3.25 -5.58
N PHE A 328 6.26 -3.54 -4.88
CA PHE A 328 6.23 -4.37 -3.68
C PHE A 328 6.13 -3.48 -2.45
N HIS A 329 5.18 -3.78 -1.56
CA HIS A 329 4.94 -2.97 -0.37
C HIS A 329 6.17 -2.92 0.55
N ASP A 330 6.30 -1.86 1.35
CA ASP A 330 7.42 -1.56 2.28
C ASP A 330 7.93 -2.73 3.13
N VAL A 331 7.03 -3.66 3.49
CA VAL A 331 7.32 -4.79 4.40
C VAL A 331 7.70 -6.07 3.65
N PHE A 332 7.75 -6.05 2.31
CA PHE A 332 8.07 -7.22 1.50
C PHE A 332 9.53 -7.66 1.72
N TYR A 333 9.72 -8.77 2.42
CA TYR A 333 11.03 -9.34 2.76
C TYR A 333 11.31 -10.67 2.04
N GLU A 334 10.38 -11.14 1.22
CA GLU A 334 10.38 -12.46 0.59
C GLU A 334 11.17 -12.49 -0.72
N TYR A 335 11.47 -13.70 -1.23
CA TYR A 335 12.03 -13.85 -2.57
C TYR A 335 10.96 -13.60 -3.66
N VAL A 336 11.37 -12.98 -4.76
CA VAL A 336 10.64 -13.05 -6.04
C VAL A 336 11.21 -14.20 -6.85
N ASN A 337 10.35 -15.11 -7.30
CA ASN A 337 10.76 -16.26 -8.09
C ASN A 337 10.96 -15.88 -9.57
N VAL A 338 11.83 -16.63 -10.25
CA VAL A 338 12.05 -16.50 -11.70
C VAL A 338 10.73 -16.69 -12.46
N ARG A 339 10.48 -15.85 -13.47
CA ARG A 339 9.27 -15.87 -14.34
C ARG A 339 7.91 -15.60 -13.67
N THR A 340 7.84 -15.16 -12.41
CA THR A 340 6.53 -14.79 -11.79
C THR A 340 6.06 -13.38 -12.14
N ILE A 341 6.96 -12.46 -12.49
CA ILE A 341 6.58 -11.14 -13.01
C ILE A 341 6.34 -11.28 -14.52
N PRO A 342 5.18 -10.86 -15.08
CA PRO A 342 4.90 -11.01 -16.50
C PRO A 342 5.74 -10.05 -17.34
N ASN A 343 6.05 -10.45 -18.58
CA ASN A 343 6.89 -9.68 -19.51
C ASN A 343 6.17 -8.46 -20.15
N THR A 344 5.21 -7.89 -19.43
CA THR A 344 4.48 -6.66 -19.77
C THR A 344 4.80 -5.49 -18.84
N VAL A 345 5.44 -5.78 -17.70
CA VAL A 345 5.83 -4.80 -16.68
C VAL A 345 7.02 -3.97 -17.18
N LYS A 346 6.87 -2.65 -17.10
CA LYS A 346 7.88 -1.66 -17.51
C LYS A 346 8.65 -1.07 -16.35
N SER A 347 8.05 -0.99 -15.17
CA SER A 347 8.72 -0.50 -13.97
C SER A 347 8.47 -1.39 -12.77
N ILE A 348 9.53 -1.67 -12.02
CA ILE A 348 9.48 -2.38 -10.74
C ILE A 348 10.02 -1.48 -9.62
N VAL A 349 9.27 -1.39 -8.52
CA VAL A 349 9.71 -0.75 -7.28
C VAL A 349 9.67 -1.76 -6.14
N PHE A 350 10.82 -2.02 -5.52
CA PHE A 350 10.92 -2.84 -4.34
C PHE A 350 10.72 -2.01 -3.06
N GLY A 351 9.92 -2.53 -2.13
CA GLY A 351 9.64 -1.87 -0.85
C GLY A 351 10.86 -1.74 0.06
N SER A 352 10.77 -0.83 1.05
CA SER A 352 11.89 -0.44 1.92
C SER A 352 12.68 -1.61 2.54
N ASN A 353 12.03 -2.72 2.91
CA ASN A 353 12.66 -3.87 3.56
C ASN A 353 13.16 -4.96 2.62
N TYR A 354 12.97 -4.84 1.31
CA TYR A 354 13.42 -5.86 0.38
C TYR A 354 14.96 -5.89 0.29
N ASN A 355 15.53 -7.01 0.73
CA ASN A 355 16.97 -7.25 0.71
C ASN A 355 17.21 -8.74 0.42
N LYS A 356 17.07 -9.10 -0.86
CA LYS A 356 17.30 -10.46 -1.39
C LYS A 356 18.18 -10.39 -2.65
N PRO A 357 19.07 -11.36 -2.89
CA PRO A 357 19.88 -11.40 -4.11
C PRO A 357 19.02 -11.38 -5.37
N ILE A 358 19.48 -10.66 -6.39
CA ILE A 358 18.84 -10.65 -7.72
C ILE A 358 19.63 -11.56 -8.65
N ILE A 359 18.94 -12.54 -9.24
CA ILE A 359 19.49 -13.57 -10.12
C ILE A 359 18.81 -13.51 -11.51
N PRO A 360 19.44 -14.06 -12.57
CA PRO A 360 18.89 -14.06 -13.92
C PRO A 360 17.44 -14.57 -14.00
N GLY A 361 16.58 -13.82 -14.70
CA GLY A 361 15.17 -14.16 -14.91
C GLY A 361 14.20 -13.82 -13.77
N VAL A 362 14.67 -13.20 -12.67
CA VAL A 362 13.78 -12.60 -11.65
C VAL A 362 13.16 -11.29 -12.15
N ILE A 363 13.99 -10.44 -12.76
CA ILE A 363 13.55 -9.22 -13.43
C ILE A 363 13.33 -9.55 -14.92
N PRO A 364 12.13 -9.32 -15.50
CA PRO A 364 11.86 -9.68 -16.89
C PRO A 364 12.43 -8.66 -17.89
N GLU A 365 12.65 -9.12 -19.12
CA GLU A 365 13.33 -8.39 -20.21
C GLU A 365 12.55 -7.18 -20.77
N SER A 366 11.36 -6.91 -20.23
CA SER A 366 10.53 -5.75 -20.56
C SER A 366 10.78 -4.54 -19.68
N VAL A 367 11.47 -4.70 -18.54
CA VAL A 367 11.62 -3.68 -17.50
C VAL A 367 12.65 -2.62 -17.90
N GLU A 368 12.21 -1.37 -17.92
CA GLU A 368 13.01 -0.19 -18.26
C GLU A 368 13.40 0.61 -17.01
N THR A 369 12.69 0.45 -15.89
CA THR A 369 12.97 1.13 -14.61
C THR A 369 12.93 0.15 -13.44
N LEU A 370 14.00 0.14 -12.63
CA LEU A 370 14.13 -0.68 -11.43
C LEU A 370 14.58 0.19 -10.25
N ILE A 371 13.75 0.24 -9.22
CA ILE A 371 14.01 1.03 -8.00
C ILE A 371 14.05 0.08 -6.79
N PHE A 372 15.14 0.12 -6.03
CA PHE A 372 15.29 -0.62 -4.79
C PHE A 372 14.97 0.24 -3.56
N GLY A 373 14.26 -0.35 -2.61
CA GLY A 373 13.94 0.27 -1.33
C GLY A 373 15.16 0.48 -0.43
N ARG A 374 14.96 1.26 0.64
CA ARG A 374 16.00 1.75 1.57
C ARG A 374 17.04 0.71 1.99
N ASN A 375 16.62 -0.51 2.32
CA ASN A 375 17.46 -1.50 2.98
C ASN A 375 18.11 -2.51 2.02
N PHE A 376 17.98 -2.33 0.69
CA PHE A 376 18.57 -3.24 -0.28
C PHE A 376 20.10 -3.15 -0.28
N ASN A 377 20.77 -4.22 0.15
CA ASN A 377 22.21 -4.35 0.19
C ASN A 377 22.65 -5.79 -0.16
N SER A 378 21.93 -6.41 -1.11
CA SER A 378 22.19 -7.77 -1.59
C SER A 378 22.94 -7.73 -2.94
N PRO A 379 23.71 -8.77 -3.27
CA PRO A 379 24.40 -8.85 -4.55
C PRO A 379 23.41 -8.96 -5.71
N ILE A 380 23.81 -8.38 -6.85
CA ILE A 380 23.15 -8.54 -8.14
C ILE A 380 24.07 -9.38 -9.02
N SER A 381 23.57 -10.50 -9.53
CA SER A 381 24.37 -11.41 -10.35
C SER A 381 24.56 -10.88 -11.77
N GLN A 382 25.62 -11.31 -12.46
CA GLN A 382 25.78 -11.05 -13.89
C GLN A 382 24.57 -11.59 -14.68
N GLY A 383 24.03 -10.80 -15.60
CA GLY A 383 22.82 -11.14 -16.36
C GLY A 383 21.51 -11.13 -15.55
N ALA A 384 21.51 -10.57 -14.34
CA ALA A 384 20.31 -10.45 -13.50
C ALA A 384 19.52 -9.15 -13.71
N LEU A 385 20.13 -8.15 -14.37
CA LEU A 385 19.47 -6.95 -14.87
C LEU A 385 19.17 -7.14 -16.37
N PRO A 386 17.97 -6.76 -16.86
CA PRO A 386 17.60 -6.95 -18.25
C PRO A 386 18.35 -5.97 -19.17
N SER A 387 18.54 -6.34 -20.43
CA SER A 387 19.23 -5.51 -21.43
C SER A 387 18.40 -4.29 -21.87
N THR A 388 17.14 -4.18 -21.45
CA THR A 388 16.26 -3.02 -21.67
C THR A 388 16.29 -1.98 -20.55
N LEU A 389 17.01 -2.22 -19.44
CA LEU A 389 16.97 -1.37 -18.25
C LEU A 389 17.62 0.01 -18.50
N LYS A 390 16.82 1.07 -18.45
CA LYS A 390 17.26 2.47 -18.63
C LYS A 390 17.55 3.19 -17.32
N THR A 391 16.81 2.84 -16.25
CA THR A 391 16.91 3.52 -14.95
C THR A 391 17.08 2.51 -13.83
N LEU A 392 18.14 2.69 -13.02
CA LEU A 392 18.44 1.88 -11.85
C LEU A 392 18.70 2.80 -10.65
N ILE A 393 17.87 2.68 -9.61
CA ILE A 393 17.96 3.53 -8.42
C ILE A 393 18.10 2.64 -7.17
N PHE A 394 19.09 2.92 -6.35
CA PHE A 394 19.35 2.24 -5.08
C PHE A 394 18.93 3.07 -3.87
N GLY A 395 18.35 2.40 -2.87
CA GLY A 395 18.05 2.99 -1.57
C GLY A 395 19.26 3.26 -0.69
N ASP A 396 19.04 3.94 0.44
CA ASP A 396 20.08 4.50 1.32
C ASP A 396 21.17 3.50 1.76
N SER A 397 20.86 2.20 1.88
CA SER A 397 21.74 1.18 2.49
C SER A 397 22.57 0.38 1.49
N HIS A 398 22.44 0.62 0.18
CA HIS A 398 23.21 -0.13 -0.81
C HIS A 398 24.69 0.18 -0.68
N ASN A 399 25.50 -0.87 -0.48
CA ASN A 399 26.94 -0.79 -0.37
C ASN A 399 27.55 -2.13 -0.84
N GLN A 400 27.42 -2.42 -2.13
CA GLN A 400 28.04 -3.58 -2.79
C GLN A 400 28.96 -3.12 -3.93
N GLU A 401 29.89 -4.00 -4.30
CA GLU A 401 30.73 -3.85 -5.49
C GLU A 401 29.98 -4.33 -6.75
N PHE A 402 30.09 -3.59 -7.85
CA PHE A 402 29.65 -4.05 -9.17
C PHE A 402 30.80 -4.71 -9.91
N LYS A 403 30.67 -6.02 -10.17
CA LYS A 403 31.55 -6.71 -11.09
C LYS A 403 31.34 -6.18 -12.52
N VAL A 404 32.39 -6.27 -13.34
CA VAL A 404 32.33 -5.96 -14.77
C VAL A 404 31.20 -6.75 -15.43
N ASN A 405 30.47 -6.12 -16.36
CA ASN A 405 29.31 -6.67 -17.06
C ASN A 405 28.06 -6.99 -16.21
N VAL A 406 27.93 -6.47 -14.97
CA VAL A 406 26.68 -6.55 -14.19
C VAL A 406 25.67 -5.47 -14.61
N LEU A 407 26.14 -4.25 -14.88
CA LEU A 407 25.29 -3.15 -15.37
C LEU A 407 25.03 -3.30 -16.88
N PRO A 408 23.78 -3.18 -17.36
CA PRO A 408 23.47 -3.29 -18.79
C PRO A 408 23.90 -2.03 -19.55
N THR A 409 24.30 -2.20 -20.81
CA THR A 409 24.81 -1.12 -21.67
C THR A 409 23.76 -0.08 -22.07
N SER A 410 22.48 -0.40 -21.89
CA SER A 410 21.33 0.48 -22.13
C SER A 410 20.99 1.41 -20.96
N LEU A 411 21.70 1.30 -19.84
CA LEU A 411 21.43 2.08 -18.64
C LEU A 411 21.82 3.55 -18.86
N ILE A 412 20.83 4.44 -18.68
CA ILE A 412 20.93 5.89 -18.87
C ILE A 412 21.05 6.61 -17.53
N THR A 413 20.32 6.13 -16.52
CA THR A 413 20.25 6.71 -15.18
C THR A 413 20.66 5.69 -14.12
N LEU A 414 21.67 6.03 -13.33
CA LEU A 414 22.13 5.26 -12.18
C LEU A 414 22.25 6.17 -10.95
N GLU A 415 21.40 5.93 -9.94
CA GLU A 415 21.42 6.66 -8.67
C GLU A 415 21.74 5.74 -7.48
N PHE A 416 22.63 6.21 -6.61
CA PHE A 416 22.96 5.57 -5.34
C PHE A 416 22.45 6.34 -4.12
N GLY A 417 22.05 5.59 -3.10
CA GLY A 417 21.80 6.09 -1.75
C GLY A 417 23.09 6.40 -0.98
N LYS A 418 22.93 6.89 0.26
CA LYS A 418 24.01 7.49 1.07
C LYS A 418 25.11 6.51 1.52
N ALA A 419 24.84 5.20 1.58
CA ALA A 419 25.81 4.23 2.10
C ALA A 419 26.78 3.65 1.05
N GLN A 420 26.67 3.99 -0.24
CA GLN A 420 27.54 3.41 -1.27
C GLN A 420 28.98 3.92 -1.09
N ARG A 421 29.88 3.00 -0.72
CA ARG A 421 31.32 3.27 -0.46
C ARG A 421 32.26 2.47 -1.36
N TYR A 422 31.78 1.42 -2.03
CA TYR A 422 32.61 0.70 -3.01
C TYR A 422 32.84 1.56 -4.25
N LYS A 423 34.11 1.82 -4.56
CA LYS A 423 34.50 2.42 -5.85
C LYS A 423 33.99 1.51 -6.97
N ILE A 424 33.30 2.10 -7.93
CA ILE A 424 32.88 1.40 -9.15
C ILE A 424 34.02 1.49 -10.16
N ASP A 425 34.39 0.38 -10.79
CA ASP A 425 35.33 0.38 -11.91
C ASP A 425 34.71 1.18 -13.07
N GLU A 426 35.45 2.13 -13.64
CA GLU A 426 35.01 2.91 -14.80
C GLU A 426 34.69 1.99 -15.99
N LYS A 427 35.35 0.82 -16.09
CA LYS A 427 35.07 -0.21 -17.10
C LYS A 427 33.78 -1.00 -16.86
N SER A 428 33.16 -0.90 -15.69
CA SER A 428 31.86 -1.50 -15.41
C SER A 428 30.69 -0.53 -15.56
N LEU A 429 30.96 0.76 -15.77
CA LEU A 429 29.93 1.78 -16.02
C LEU A 429 29.55 1.85 -17.51
N PRO A 430 28.25 1.87 -17.84
CA PRO A 430 27.76 2.15 -19.19
C PRO A 430 27.76 3.67 -19.48
N LEU A 431 27.30 4.06 -20.68
CA LEU A 431 27.19 5.46 -21.10
C LEU A 431 26.01 6.18 -20.42
N LEU A 432 26.19 6.50 -19.14
CA LEU A 432 25.20 7.18 -18.30
C LEU A 432 25.04 8.66 -18.69
N GLN A 433 23.79 9.12 -18.74
CA GLN A 433 23.45 10.55 -18.83
C GLN A 433 23.26 11.15 -17.43
N ASN A 434 22.65 10.39 -16.52
CA ASN A 434 22.40 10.79 -15.14
C ASN A 434 23.13 9.82 -14.20
N PHE A 435 24.14 10.31 -13.49
CA PHE A 435 24.87 9.54 -12.49
C PHE A 435 24.89 10.29 -11.17
N LYS A 436 24.33 9.67 -10.13
CA LYS A 436 24.34 10.19 -8.77
C LYS A 436 25.01 9.19 -7.85
N TYR A 437 26.15 9.60 -7.31
CA TYR A 437 26.86 8.86 -6.27
C TYR A 437 26.44 9.36 -4.89
N GLY A 438 26.51 8.50 -3.87
CA GLY A 438 26.03 8.79 -2.52
C GLY A 438 26.75 9.98 -1.86
N GLU A 439 26.01 10.76 -1.06
CA GLU A 439 26.55 11.84 -0.23
C GLU A 439 27.47 11.27 0.86
N LEU A 440 28.77 11.11 0.57
CA LEU A 440 29.91 11.24 1.50
C LEU A 440 31.29 10.96 0.84
N TYR A 441 31.54 11.57 -0.33
CA TYR A 441 32.92 11.80 -0.81
C TYR A 441 33.25 13.29 -0.65
N GLY A 442 33.71 13.68 0.54
CA GLY A 442 33.99 15.10 0.84
C GLY A 442 34.65 15.40 2.19
N VAL A 443 34.56 14.50 3.17
CA VAL A 443 35.27 14.62 4.46
C VAL A 443 36.00 13.31 4.74
N PRO A 444 37.34 13.28 4.81
CA PRO A 444 38.05 12.12 5.33
C PRO A 444 37.58 11.85 6.77
N PRO A 445 37.44 10.59 7.21
CA PRO A 445 37.31 10.36 8.65
C PRO A 445 38.54 10.96 9.33
N GLU A 446 38.32 11.83 10.33
CA GLU A 446 39.44 12.26 11.18
C GLU A 446 40.13 11.01 11.73
N PRO A 447 41.48 10.99 11.78
CA PRO A 447 42.20 9.85 12.31
C PRO A 447 41.88 9.68 13.80
N SER A 448 40.95 8.79 14.11
CA SER A 448 40.69 8.35 15.48
C SER A 448 42.01 7.88 16.08
N SER A 449 42.37 8.46 17.22
CA SER A 449 43.71 8.38 17.83
C SER A 449 43.98 7.02 18.52
N ASP A 450 43.72 5.91 17.83
CA ASP A 450 43.90 4.56 18.36
C ASP A 450 44.76 3.71 17.41
N TYR A 451 46.07 3.81 17.61
CA TYR A 451 47.05 2.98 16.91
C TYR A 451 46.99 1.53 17.42
N ARG A 452 46.50 0.61 16.58
CA ARG A 452 47.06 -0.76 16.48
C ARG A 452 46.61 -1.53 15.23
N ASN A 453 47.57 -1.74 14.32
CA ASN A 453 47.64 -2.76 13.26
C ASN A 453 46.47 -2.93 12.27
N THR A 454 46.60 -2.31 11.08
CA THR A 454 46.58 -3.03 9.78
C THR A 454 47.14 -2.12 8.66
N PRO A 455 47.72 -2.65 7.57
CA PRO A 455 48.48 -1.83 6.61
C PRO A 455 47.59 -0.94 5.72
N LEU A 456 47.95 0.33 5.64
CA LEU A 456 47.41 1.30 4.69
C LEU A 456 47.90 0.99 3.26
N PHE A 457 46.97 0.78 2.31
CA PHE A 457 47.25 0.91 0.88
C PHE A 457 46.57 2.16 0.32
N TYR A 458 47.27 3.30 0.47
CA TYR A 458 47.00 4.51 -0.31
C TYR A 458 47.83 4.45 -1.59
N HIS A 459 47.19 4.43 -2.76
CA HIS A 459 47.80 4.92 -4.00
C HIS A 459 46.89 6.00 -4.59
N GLN A 460 47.43 7.22 -4.62
CA GLN A 460 46.84 8.36 -5.30
C GLN A 460 46.94 8.15 -6.82
N HIS A 461 45.91 8.53 -7.57
CA HIS A 461 46.12 9.22 -8.84
C HIS A 461 45.08 10.33 -8.99
N LYS A 462 45.53 11.58 -8.90
CA LYS A 462 44.84 12.71 -9.52
C LYS A 462 44.99 12.55 -11.03
N HIS A 463 43.89 12.61 -11.77
CA HIS A 463 43.84 13.26 -13.09
C HIS A 463 42.38 13.60 -13.40
N TYR A 464 41.94 14.78 -12.94
CA TYR A 464 40.92 15.53 -13.68
C TYR A 464 41.62 16.01 -14.94
N ASN A 465 41.21 15.52 -16.12
CA ASN A 465 41.50 16.22 -17.36
C ASN A 465 40.32 17.14 -17.67
N ASP A 466 40.67 18.41 -17.81
CA ASP A 466 39.77 19.46 -18.26
C ASP A 466 39.24 19.19 -19.68
N ARG A 467 38.21 19.95 -20.00
CA ARG A 467 37.51 19.99 -21.29
C ARG A 467 38.48 20.02 -22.48
N GLY A 468 38.38 19.02 -23.36
CA GLY A 468 38.88 19.07 -24.73
C GLY A 468 37.72 18.92 -25.72
N TYR A 469 37.17 20.04 -26.20
CA TYR A 469 36.26 20.09 -27.35
C TYR A 469 37.02 20.73 -28.50
N LYS A 470 37.01 20.06 -29.67
CA LYS A 470 37.55 20.52 -30.97
C LYS A 470 39.09 20.61 -31.09
N ASP A 471 39.68 20.32 -32.25
CA ASP A 471 39.14 19.82 -33.55
C ASP A 471 39.77 18.47 -33.93
#